data_AF-A0A3R6QV58-F1
#
_entry.id   AF-A0A3R6QV58-F1
#
_cell.length_a   1.000
_cell.length_b   1.000
_cell.length_c   1.000
_cell.angle_alpha   90.00
_cell.angle_beta   90.00
_cell.angle_gamma   90.00
#
_symmetry.space_group_name_H-M   'P 1'
#
loop_
_entity.id
_entity.type
_entity.pdbx_description
1 polymer ?
#
loop_
_entity_poly.entity_id
_entity_poly.type
_entity_poly.pdbx_seq_one_letter_code
_entity_poly.pdbx_strand_id
1 'polypeptide(L)' 'MAQGRTEGKNEGKTRAFIQLILAKMQKNYTPEQIADILEMNPNFVKAVCQIAAPMSPNYDLDKIYETYHTMK' A
#
# COMPACT_ATOMS: atom_id res chain seq x y z
N MET A 1 20.24 22.08 2.98
CA MET A 1 18.81 22.12 3.34
C MET A 1 17.98 21.75 2.10
N ALA A 2 17.86 20.48 1.75
CA ALA A 2 17.10 20.06 0.55
C ALA A 2 16.59 18.60 0.56
N GLN A 3 16.55 17.92 1.72
CA GLN A 3 16.08 16.53 1.79
C GLN A 3 14.56 16.42 2.02
N GLY A 4 13.98 17.29 2.86
CA GLY A 4 12.56 17.20 3.21
C GLY A 4 11.54 17.52 2.12
N ARG A 5 11.95 17.89 0.90
CA ARG A 5 11.02 18.23 -0.19
C ARG A 5 10.78 17.08 -1.19
N THR A 6 11.69 16.11 -1.24
CA THR A 6 11.60 14.96 -2.14
C THR A 6 10.90 13.78 -1.47
N GLU A 7 11.12 13.59 -0.17
CA GLU A 7 10.47 12.54 0.63
C GLU A 7 8.95 12.69 0.57
N GLY A 8 8.38 13.82 1.02
CA GLY A 8 6.92 14.03 1.07
C GLY A 8 6.16 13.84 -0.27
N LYS A 9 6.82 14.02 -1.42
CA LYS A 9 6.20 13.74 -2.74
C LYS A 9 6.06 12.25 -3.03
N ASN A 10 7.04 11.45 -2.62
CA ASN A 10 6.97 9.99 -2.78
C ASN A 10 6.03 9.37 -1.76
N GLU A 11 5.98 9.89 -0.53
CA GLU A 11 5.06 9.40 0.51
C GLU A 11 3.60 9.52 0.08
N GLY A 12 3.22 10.65 -0.51
CA GLY A 12 1.85 10.87 -1.00
C GLY A 12 1.43 9.86 -2.09
N LYS A 13 2.34 9.50 -3.00
CA LYS A 13 2.07 8.49 -4.02
C LYS A 13 1.91 7.09 -3.42
N THR A 14 2.81 6.70 -2.52
CA THR A 14 2.75 5.39 -1.87
C THR A 14 1.47 5.23 -1.04
N ARG A 15 1.09 6.26 -0.27
CA ARG A 15 -0.17 6.26 0.50
C ARG A 15 -1.38 6.12 -0.43
N ALA A 16 -1.41 6.82 -1.56
CA ALA A 16 -2.49 6.70 -2.54
C ALA A 16 -2.59 5.27 -3.13
N PHE A 17 -1.46 4.62 -3.43
CA PHE A 17 -1.44 3.25 -3.91
C PHE A 17 -1.93 2.25 -2.86
N ILE A 18 -1.48 2.38 -1.61
CA ILE A 18 -1.95 1.51 -0.52
C ILE A 18 -3.46 1.66 -0.34
N GLN A 19 -3.97 2.90 -0.36
CA GLN A 19 -5.40 3.16 -0.23
C GLN A 19 -6.21 2.52 -1.39
N LEU A 20 -5.71 2.58 -2.62
CA LEU A 20 -6.31 1.89 -3.77
C LEU A 20 -6.31 0.38 -3.59
N ILE A 21 -5.20 -0.21 -3.14
CA ILE A 21 -5.09 -1.66 -2.88
C ILE A 21 -6.12 -2.07 -1.82
N LEU A 22 -6.22 -1.34 -0.72
CA LEU A 22 -7.18 -1.60 0.35
C LEU A 22 -8.63 -1.53 -0.14
N ALA A 23 -8.98 -0.49 -0.91
CA ALA A 23 -10.33 -0.36 -1.48
C ALA A 23 -10.68 -1.52 -2.43
N LYS A 24 -9.69 -2.09 -3.13
CA LYS A 24 -9.89 -3.28 -3.96
C LYS A 24 -9.94 -4.56 -3.12
N MET A 25 -9.12 -4.69 -2.08
CA MET A 25 -9.20 -5.82 -1.15
C MET A 25 -10.56 -5.90 -0.46
N GLN A 26 -11.14 -4.76 -0.06
CA GLN A 26 -12.50 -4.67 0.48
C GLN A 26 -13.56 -5.19 -0.51
N LYS A 27 -13.31 -5.14 -1.81
CA LYS A 27 -14.16 -5.70 -2.86
C LYS A 27 -13.91 -7.19 -3.14
N ASN A 28 -13.14 -7.88 -2.29
CA ASN A 28 -12.74 -9.29 -2.44
C ASN A 28 -11.83 -9.56 -3.66
N TYR A 29 -11.12 -8.56 -4.18
CA TYR A 29 -10.10 -8.81 -5.21
C TYR A 29 -8.85 -9.45 -4.60
N THR A 30 -8.23 -10.38 -5.32
CA THR A 30 -6.97 -10.99 -4.91
C THR A 30 -5.79 -10.02 -5.14
N PRO A 31 -4.71 -10.09 -4.37
CA PRO A 31 -3.53 -9.24 -4.59
C PRO A 31 -2.96 -9.35 -6.01
N GLU A 32 -3.15 -10.49 -6.68
CA GLU A 32 -2.73 -10.70 -8.06
C GLU A 32 -3.61 -9.93 -9.05
N GLN A 33 -4.93 -9.97 -8.87
CA GLN A 33 -5.87 -9.16 -9.67
C GLN A 33 -5.67 -7.67 -9.42
N ILE A 34 -5.42 -7.27 -8.19
CA ILE A 34 -5.18 -5.86 -7.85
C ILE A 34 -3.92 -5.35 -8.53
N ALA A 35 -2.85 -6.16 -8.55
CA ALA A 35 -1.61 -5.82 -9.25
C ALA A 35 -1.82 -5.68 -10.77
N ASP A 36 -2.60 -6.56 -11.37
CA ASP A 36 -2.96 -6.51 -12.79
C ASP A 36 -3.81 -5.26 -13.11
N ILE A 37 -4.87 -5.00 -12.32
CA ILE A 37 -5.78 -3.85 -12.49
C ILE A 37 -5.08 -2.50 -12.30
N LEU A 38 -4.19 -2.41 -11.32
CA LEU A 38 -3.43 -1.18 -11.03
C LEU A 38 -2.15 -1.08 -11.87
N GLU A 39 -1.87 -2.08 -12.71
CA GLU A 39 -0.61 -2.23 -13.46
C GLU A 39 0.62 -2.01 -12.55
N MET A 40 0.54 -2.55 -11.32
CA MET A 40 1.55 -2.40 -10.28
C MET A 40 2.33 -3.69 -10.09
N ASN A 41 3.50 -3.56 -9.46
CA ASN A 41 4.31 -4.72 -9.13
C ASN A 41 3.56 -5.66 -8.16
N PRO A 42 3.33 -6.93 -8.52
CA PRO A 42 2.61 -7.88 -7.67
C PRO A 42 3.32 -8.13 -6.34
N ASN A 43 4.64 -7.96 -6.26
CA ASN A 43 5.37 -8.05 -4.99
C ASN A 43 5.00 -6.90 -4.04
N PHE A 44 4.77 -5.69 -4.57
CA PHE A 44 4.33 -4.55 -3.77
C PHE A 44 2.92 -4.78 -3.24
N VAL A 45 2.00 -5.19 -4.12
CA VAL A 45 0.61 -5.47 -3.74
C VAL A 45 0.53 -6.63 -2.76
N LYS A 46 1.29 -7.71 -2.96
CA LYS A 46 1.37 -8.84 -2.01
C LYS A 46 1.91 -8.39 -0.66
N ALA A 47 2.96 -7.59 -0.61
CA ALA A 47 3.50 -7.07 0.66
C ALA A 47 2.46 -6.22 1.40
N VAL A 48 1.82 -5.26 0.72
CA VAL A 48 0.76 -4.42 1.30
C VAL A 48 -0.42 -5.26 1.76
N CYS A 49 -0.86 -6.21 0.94
CA CYS A 49 -1.93 -7.16 1.26
C CYS A 49 -1.60 -8.04 2.47
N GLN A 50 -0.35 -8.50 2.62
CA GLN A 50 0.10 -9.29 3.77
C GLN A 50 0.10 -8.47 5.06
N ILE A 51 0.54 -7.21 5.00
CA ILE A 51 0.50 -6.29 6.14
C ILE A 51 -0.96 -5.95 6.51
N ALA A 52 -1.81 -5.76 5.50
CA ALA A 52 -3.22 -5.42 5.65
C ALA A 52 -4.08 -6.62 6.11
N ALA A 53 -3.73 -7.86 5.73
CA ALA A 53 -4.48 -9.06 6.06
C ALA A 53 -4.84 -9.20 7.55
N PRO A 54 -3.89 -9.05 8.51
CA PRO A 54 -4.22 -9.10 9.94
C PRO A 54 -4.98 -7.87 10.45
N MET A 55 -5.04 -6.78 9.68
CA MET A 55 -5.76 -5.54 10.02
C MET A 55 -7.18 -5.50 9.43
N SER A 56 -7.57 -6.51 8.64
CA SER A 56 -8.94 -6.62 8.13
C SER A 56 -9.95 -6.84 9.28
N PRO A 57 -11.12 -6.19 9.27
CA PRO A 57 -11.67 -5.30 8.24
C PRO A 57 -11.29 -3.80 8.40
N ASN A 58 -10.62 -3.44 9.51
CA ASN A 58 -10.31 -2.06 9.86
C ASN A 58 -8.90 -1.69 9.39
N TYR A 59 -8.71 -1.65 8.07
CA TYR A 59 -7.41 -1.41 7.46
C TYR A 59 -6.88 0.00 7.77
N ASP A 60 -5.83 0.08 8.58
CA ASP A 60 -5.16 1.35 8.92
C ASP A 60 -4.10 1.72 7.88
N LEU A 61 -4.39 2.73 7.05
CA LEU A 61 -3.48 3.23 6.02
C LEU A 61 -2.12 3.63 6.60
N ASP A 62 -2.11 4.39 7.70
CA ASP A 62 -0.87 4.83 8.35
C ASP A 62 -0.06 3.65 8.88
N LYS A 63 -0.66 2.67 9.57
CA LYS A 63 0.07 1.48 10.03
C LYS A 63 0.67 0.66 8.90
N ILE A 64 -0.08 0.48 7.81
CA ILE A 64 0.40 -0.30 6.66
C ILE A 64 1.57 0.43 5.99
N TYR A 65 1.44 1.74 5.83
CA TYR A 65 2.50 2.59 5.28
C TYR A 65 3.75 2.57 6.17
N GLU A 66 3.60 2.74 7.49
CA GLU A 66 4.70 2.68 8.46
C GLU A 66 5.37 1.30 8.45
N THR A 67 4.59 0.21 8.48
CA THR A 67 5.14 -1.16 8.45
C THR A 67 5.91 -1.39 7.15
N TYR A 68 5.34 -0.99 6.00
CA TYR A 68 6.00 -1.10 4.70
C TYR A 68 7.30 -0.26 4.64
N HIS A 69 7.30 0.94 5.21
CA HIS A 69 8.48 1.80 5.27
C HIS A 69 9.54 1.28 6.26
N THR A 70 9.13 0.62 7.34
CA THR A 70 10.04 0.04 8.34
C THR A 70 10.69 -1.26 7.85
N MET A 71 10.04 -1.97 6.92
CA MET A 71 10.59 -3.18 6.29
C MET A 71 11.61 -2.90 5.18
N LYS A 72 11.81 -1.63 4.79
CA LYS A 72 12.65 -1.20 3.67
C LYS A 72 13.97 -0.61 4.16
#